data_AF-A0A379RVU4-F1
#
_entry.id   AF-A0A379RVU4-F1
#
_cell.length_a   1.000
_cell.length_b   1.000
_cell.length_c   1.000
_cell.angle_alpha   90.00
_cell.angle_beta   90.00
_cell.angle_gamma   90.00
#
_symmetry.space_group_name_H-M   'P 1'
#
loop_
_entity.id
_entity.type
_entity.pdbx_description
1 polymer ?
#
loop_
_entity_poly.entity_id
_entity_poly.type
_entity_poly.pdbx_seq_one_letter_code
_entity_poly.pdbx_strand_id
1 'polypeptide(L)'
;MIRRKPLDEIGGIAVETVTEDAHTSLRLHRRGYTSAYMRIPQAAGLATESLSAHIGQRIRWARGMVQIFRLDNPLFGKGLKLAQRLCYLNAMFHFLSGIPRLIFLTAPLAFLLLHAYIIYAPALMIALFVLPHMIHASLTNSKIQGKYRHSFWSEIYETVLAWYIAPPTLVALINPHKGKFNVTAKGGLVEEKYVDWVISRPYIFLVLLNLLGVAAGVWRYYYGPENETLTVIVSLVWVFYNLVILGARLRFR
;
A
#
# COMPACT_ATOMS: atom_id res chain seq x y z
N MET A 1 -10.16 24.12 -9.36
CA MET A 1 -10.13 24.95 -10.58
C MET A 1 -8.70 25.19 -10.99
N ILE A 2 -8.41 25.24 -12.29
CA ILE A 2 -7.05 25.48 -12.83
C ILE A 2 -7.11 26.73 -13.71
N ARG A 3 -6.12 27.63 -13.60
CA ARG A 3 -6.04 28.81 -14.46
C ARG A 3 -5.68 28.38 -15.89
N ARG A 4 -6.41 28.89 -16.89
CA ARG A 4 -6.24 28.51 -18.30
C ARG A 4 -4.85 28.84 -18.85
N LYS A 5 -4.37 30.08 -18.64
CA LYS A 5 -3.06 30.53 -19.15
C LYS A 5 -1.89 29.65 -18.65
N PRO A 6 -1.73 29.39 -17.34
CA PRO A 6 -0.72 28.44 -16.84
C PRO A 6 -0.82 27.04 -17.44
N LEU A 7 -2.04 26.56 -17.69
CA LEU A 7 -2.28 25.26 -18.33
C LEU A 7 -1.80 25.24 -19.79
N ASP A 8 -2.07 26.30 -20.56
CA ASP A 8 -1.57 26.43 -21.93
C ASP A 8 -0.05 26.46 -22.00
N GLU A 9 0.58 27.18 -21.07
CA GLU A 9 2.04 27.27 -21.05
C GLU A 9 2.71 25.90 -20.90
N ILE A 10 2.14 24.98 -20.12
CA ILE A 10 2.68 23.62 -19.92
C ILE A 10 2.28 22.63 -21.03
N GLY A 11 1.62 23.09 -22.09
CA GLY A 11 1.17 22.25 -23.21
C GLY A 11 -0.16 21.54 -22.96
N GLY A 12 -0.97 22.02 -22.01
CA GLY A 12 -2.26 21.43 -21.67
C GLY A 12 -2.19 20.35 -20.59
N ILE A 13 -3.18 19.47 -20.60
CA ILE A 13 -3.28 18.35 -19.65
C ILE A 13 -2.23 17.29 -20.02
N ALA A 14 -1.49 16.81 -19.04
CA ALA A 14 -0.50 15.74 -19.23
C ALA A 14 -1.20 14.40 -19.52
N VAL A 15 -0.92 13.78 -20.67
CA VAL A 15 -1.59 12.55 -21.13
C VAL A 15 -0.66 11.32 -21.15
N GLU A 16 0.59 11.51 -20.73
CA GLU A 16 1.62 10.47 -20.76
C GLU A 16 1.45 9.41 -19.67
N THR A 17 0.67 9.72 -18.62
CA THR A 17 0.39 8.84 -17.49
C THR A 17 -1.11 8.70 -17.27
N VAL A 18 -1.53 7.61 -16.62
CA VAL A 18 -2.95 7.35 -16.31
C VAL A 18 -3.49 8.19 -15.13
N THR A 19 -2.67 9.09 -14.59
CA THR A 19 -2.99 10.04 -13.52
C THR A 19 -2.64 11.44 -14.02
N GLU A 20 -3.39 11.87 -15.04
CA GLU A 20 -3.20 13.11 -15.77
C GLU A 20 -3.25 14.33 -14.84
N ASP A 21 -4.09 14.27 -13.81
CA ASP A 21 -4.33 15.31 -12.82
C ASP A 21 -3.08 15.63 -11.97
N ALA A 22 -2.46 14.60 -11.41
CA ALA A 22 -1.25 14.71 -10.62
C ALA A 22 -0.04 15.10 -11.48
N HIS A 23 0.03 14.56 -12.70
CA HIS A 23 1.13 14.87 -13.63
C HIS A 23 1.04 16.31 -14.14
N THR A 24 -0.16 16.79 -14.47
CA THR A 24 -0.41 18.19 -14.84
C THR A 24 -0.01 19.13 -13.70
N SER A 25 -0.39 18.79 -12.46
CA SER A 25 -0.03 19.57 -11.27
C SER A 25 1.49 19.65 -11.06
N LEU A 26 2.21 18.54 -11.29
CA LEU A 26 3.67 18.50 -11.23
C LEU A 26 4.31 19.47 -12.24
N ARG A 27 3.83 19.47 -13.49
CA ARG A 27 4.32 20.39 -14.55
C ARG A 27 4.08 21.86 -14.20
N LEU A 28 2.90 22.18 -13.67
CA LEU A 28 2.58 23.54 -13.21
C LEU A 28 3.54 23.97 -12.10
N HIS A 29 3.73 23.15 -11.07
CA HIS A 29 4.62 23.48 -9.96
C HIS A 29 6.09 23.65 -10.40
N ARG A 30 6.53 22.89 -11.39
CA ARG A 30 7.88 23.03 -11.97
C ARG A 30 8.10 24.36 -12.69
N ARG A 31 7.05 24.95 -13.23
CA ARG A 31 7.05 26.29 -13.82
C ARG A 31 6.93 27.41 -12.78
N GLY A 32 6.93 27.08 -11.49
CA GLY A 32 6.85 28.05 -10.40
C GLY A 32 5.43 28.46 -10.01
N TYR A 33 4.40 27.84 -10.61
CA TYR A 33 3.02 28.06 -10.19
C TYR A 33 2.76 27.48 -8.79
N THR A 34 1.76 28.03 -8.11
CA THR A 34 1.37 27.62 -6.76
C THR A 34 -0.04 27.04 -6.74
N SER A 35 -0.27 26.10 -5.82
CA SER A 35 -1.58 25.52 -5.54
C SER A 35 -2.09 25.95 -4.17
N ALA A 36 -3.40 26.05 -4.02
CA ALA A 36 -4.07 26.22 -2.73
C ALA A 36 -5.13 25.13 -2.55
N TYR A 37 -5.29 24.64 -1.31
CA TYR A 37 -6.30 23.64 -0.94
C TYR A 37 -7.26 24.24 0.09
N MET A 38 -8.56 24.16 -0.20
CA MET A 38 -9.63 24.58 0.71
C MET A 38 -10.28 23.35 1.32
N ARG A 39 -10.26 23.23 2.66
CA ARG A 39 -10.82 22.09 3.39
C ARG A 39 -12.32 22.26 3.66
N ILE A 40 -13.07 22.72 2.67
CA ILE A 40 -14.54 22.84 2.75
C ILE A 40 -15.12 21.95 1.66
N PRO A 41 -16.00 20.99 1.96
CA PRO A 41 -16.68 20.21 0.94
C PRO A 41 -17.52 21.12 0.04
N GLN A 42 -17.15 21.22 -1.24
CA GLN A 42 -17.85 22.02 -2.26
C GLN A 42 -18.55 21.14 -3.32
N ALA A 43 -18.26 19.84 -3.33
CA ALA A 43 -18.83 18.88 -4.28
C ALA A 43 -19.03 17.54 -3.59
N ALA A 44 -20.07 16.80 -3.98
CA ALA A 44 -20.33 15.44 -3.56
C ALA A 44 -20.07 14.48 -4.73
N GLY A 45 -19.25 13.47 -4.51
CA GLY A 45 -18.94 12.43 -5.49
C GLY A 45 -19.47 11.07 -5.04
N LEU A 46 -19.68 10.16 -6.00
CA LEU A 46 -20.05 8.78 -5.71
C LEU A 46 -18.81 7.97 -5.35
N ALA A 47 -18.88 7.24 -4.23
CA ALA A 47 -17.91 6.22 -3.90
C ALA A 47 -18.13 4.97 -4.77
N THR A 48 -17.11 4.12 -4.88
CA THR A 48 -17.26 2.84 -5.58
C THR A 48 -18.21 1.92 -4.83
N GLU A 49 -19.16 1.34 -5.55
CA GLU A 49 -20.20 0.46 -4.98
C GLU A 49 -19.70 -0.95 -4.66
N SER A 50 -18.58 -1.38 -5.27
CA SER A 50 -17.98 -2.69 -5.04
C SER A 50 -16.50 -2.61 -4.71
N LEU A 51 -16.02 -3.61 -3.96
CA LEU A 51 -14.60 -3.77 -3.65
C LEU A 51 -13.77 -3.91 -4.94
N SER A 52 -14.32 -4.57 -5.97
CA SER A 52 -13.69 -4.73 -7.28
C SER A 52 -13.44 -3.39 -7.96
N ALA A 53 -14.47 -2.54 -8.02
CA ALA A 53 -14.35 -1.19 -8.57
C ALA A 53 -13.35 -0.35 -7.77
N HIS A 54 -13.37 -0.45 -6.45
CA HIS A 54 -12.42 0.24 -5.56
C HIS A 54 -10.97 -0.16 -5.84
N ILE A 55 -10.70 -1.46 -5.91
CA ILE A 55 -9.37 -2.00 -6.23
C ILE A 55 -8.94 -1.54 -7.63
N GLY A 56 -9.82 -1.62 -8.62
CA GLY A 56 -9.54 -1.17 -9.99
C GLY A 56 -9.13 0.31 -10.07
N GLN A 57 -9.78 1.19 -9.30
CA GLN A 57 -9.38 2.59 -9.19
C GLN A 57 -8.00 2.74 -8.54
N ARG A 58 -7.75 2.02 -7.44
CA ARG A 58 -6.47 2.09 -6.72
C ARG A 58 -5.29 1.57 -7.53
N ILE A 59 -5.50 0.52 -8.34
CA ILE A 59 -4.50 0.02 -9.30
C ILE A 59 -4.11 1.13 -10.28
N ARG A 60 -5.09 1.87 -10.81
CA ARG A 60 -4.84 2.98 -11.75
C ARG A 60 -4.00 4.07 -11.10
N TRP A 61 -4.39 4.53 -9.91
CA TRP A 61 -3.68 5.57 -9.18
C TRP A 61 -2.25 5.14 -8.83
N ALA A 62 -2.09 3.90 -8.36
CA ALA A 62 -0.79 3.35 -8.01
C ALA A 62 0.14 3.30 -9.23
N ARG A 63 -0.36 2.79 -10.35
CA ARG A 63 0.39 2.72 -11.61
C ARG A 63 0.77 4.12 -12.09
N GLY A 64 -0.18 5.04 -12.17
CA GLY A 64 0.06 6.39 -12.68
C GLY A 64 1.08 7.18 -11.86
N MET A 65 1.00 7.10 -10.52
CA MET A 65 1.97 7.76 -9.65
C MET A 65 3.39 7.22 -9.83
N VAL A 66 3.56 5.90 -10.01
CA VAL A 66 4.86 5.32 -10.31
C VAL A 66 5.34 5.66 -11.73
N GLN A 67 4.43 5.76 -12.71
CA GLN A 67 4.78 6.26 -14.04
C GLN A 67 5.31 7.69 -13.97
N ILE A 68 4.66 8.59 -13.23
CA ILE A 68 5.16 9.96 -13.03
C ILE A 68 6.54 9.93 -12.37
N PHE A 69 6.72 9.10 -11.34
CA PHE A 69 8.02 8.96 -10.67
C PHE A 69 9.14 8.53 -11.64
N ARG A 70 8.84 7.65 -12.60
CA ARG A 70 9.83 7.16 -13.57
C ARG A 70 10.04 8.06 -14.76
N LEU A 71 8.98 8.65 -15.31
CA LEU A 71 9.02 9.44 -16.54
C LEU A 71 9.40 10.90 -16.26
N ASP A 72 8.89 11.48 -15.17
CA ASP A 72 9.04 12.90 -14.88
C ASP A 72 9.77 13.18 -13.55
N ASN A 73 10.04 12.16 -12.74
CA ASN A 73 10.85 12.14 -11.52
C ASN A 73 10.93 13.45 -10.70
N PRO A 74 10.09 13.63 -9.66
CA PRO A 74 10.10 14.84 -8.84
C PRO A 74 11.35 15.00 -7.98
N LEU A 75 12.11 13.93 -7.70
CA LEU A 75 13.30 13.99 -6.83
C LEU A 75 14.45 14.71 -7.53
N PHE A 76 14.72 14.39 -8.80
CA PHE A 76 15.89 14.90 -9.52
C PHE A 76 15.58 15.95 -10.58
N GLY A 77 14.33 16.06 -11.04
CA GLY A 77 13.99 17.06 -12.07
C GLY A 77 14.05 18.51 -11.55
N LYS A 78 14.24 19.47 -12.45
CA LYS A 78 14.39 20.90 -12.10
C LYS A 78 13.03 21.54 -11.74
N GLY A 79 13.06 22.75 -11.17
CA GLY A 79 11.88 23.60 -10.99
C GLY A 79 11.06 23.36 -9.71
N LEU A 80 11.43 22.42 -8.85
CA LEU A 80 10.75 22.19 -7.56
C LEU A 80 11.60 22.58 -6.37
N LYS A 81 10.95 23.20 -5.37
CA LYS A 81 11.48 23.40 -4.02
C LYS A 81 11.58 22.09 -3.27
N LEU A 82 12.50 21.97 -2.32
CA LEU A 82 12.70 20.74 -1.53
C LEU A 82 11.40 20.22 -0.88
N ALA A 83 10.62 21.12 -0.27
CA ALA A 83 9.33 20.75 0.33
C ALA A 83 8.36 20.14 -0.70
N GLN A 84 8.27 20.71 -1.91
CA GLN A 84 7.43 20.16 -2.97
C GLN A 84 7.92 18.77 -3.41
N ARG A 85 9.24 18.58 -3.53
CA ARG A 85 9.83 17.27 -3.86
C ARG A 85 9.41 16.21 -2.85
N LEU A 86 9.53 16.53 -1.55
CA LEU A 86 9.14 15.63 -0.47
C LEU A 86 7.63 15.30 -0.50
N CYS A 87 6.76 16.29 -0.77
CA CYS A 87 5.33 16.05 -0.92
C CYS A 87 5.01 15.09 -2.07
N TYR A 88 5.61 15.30 -3.25
CA TYR A 88 5.41 14.41 -4.39
C TYR A 88 5.98 13.01 -4.15
N LEU A 89 7.17 12.92 -3.55
CA LEU A 89 7.78 11.63 -3.23
C LEU A 89 6.95 10.85 -2.22
N ASN A 90 6.45 11.51 -1.18
CA ASN A 90 5.57 10.87 -0.21
C ASN A 90 4.30 10.33 -0.89
N ALA A 91 3.68 11.11 -1.78
CA ALA A 91 2.49 10.67 -2.53
C ALA A 91 2.77 9.48 -3.46
N MET A 92 3.93 9.45 -4.12
CA MET A 92 4.31 8.38 -5.04
C MET A 92 4.75 7.10 -4.30
N PHE A 93 5.61 7.22 -3.29
CA PHE A 93 6.12 6.08 -2.52
C PHE A 93 5.05 5.40 -1.69
N HIS A 94 3.99 6.13 -1.30
CA HIS A 94 2.83 5.51 -0.65
C HIS A 94 2.28 4.33 -1.47
N PHE A 95 2.28 4.42 -2.81
CA PHE A 95 1.78 3.34 -3.67
C PHE A 95 2.75 2.16 -3.82
N LEU A 96 4.02 2.32 -3.44
CA LEU A 96 5.00 1.22 -3.39
C LEU A 96 4.87 0.38 -2.11
N SER A 97 4.04 0.79 -1.14
CA SER A 97 3.82 0.09 0.14
C SER A 97 3.30 -1.35 0.00
N GLY A 98 2.71 -1.70 -1.15
CA GLY A 98 2.22 -3.06 -1.40
C GLY A 98 3.30 -4.13 -1.30
N ILE A 99 4.51 -3.88 -1.82
CA ILE A 99 5.61 -4.86 -1.79
C ILE A 99 6.11 -5.08 -0.34
N PRO A 100 6.50 -4.04 0.43
CA PRO A 100 6.86 -4.22 1.83
C PRO A 100 5.78 -4.93 2.65
N ARG A 101 4.50 -4.62 2.40
CA ARG A 101 3.39 -5.26 3.11
C ARG A 101 3.36 -6.76 2.85
N LEU A 102 3.49 -7.19 1.59
CA LEU A 102 3.55 -8.62 1.26
C LEU A 102 4.75 -9.30 1.91
N ILE A 103 5.91 -8.62 1.92
CA ILE A 103 7.11 -9.12 2.62
C ILE A 103 6.82 -9.31 4.11
N PHE A 104 6.22 -8.35 4.82
CA PHE A 104 5.89 -8.50 6.24
C PHE A 104 4.87 -9.61 6.53
N LEU A 105 3.95 -9.88 5.59
CA LEU A 105 2.98 -10.97 5.70
C LEU A 105 3.62 -12.36 5.53
N THR A 106 4.78 -12.45 4.88
CA THR A 106 5.47 -13.71 4.58
C THR A 106 6.82 -13.87 5.29
N ALA A 107 7.40 -12.80 5.83
CA ALA A 107 8.71 -12.80 6.48
C ALA A 107 8.87 -13.88 7.56
N PRO A 108 7.95 -14.03 8.55
CA PRO A 108 8.12 -15.08 9.56
C PRO A 108 8.04 -16.49 8.97
N LEU A 109 7.42 -16.66 7.81
CA LEU A 109 7.25 -17.97 7.15
C LEU A 109 8.57 -18.47 6.56
N ALA A 110 9.50 -17.58 6.20
CA ALA A 110 10.81 -17.99 5.72
C ALA A 110 11.56 -18.78 6.80
N PHE A 111 11.53 -18.32 8.05
CA PHE A 111 12.11 -19.06 9.17
C PHE A 111 11.29 -20.31 9.50
N LEU A 112 9.97 -20.18 9.64
CA LEU A 112 9.12 -21.28 10.12
C LEU A 112 9.05 -22.46 9.13
N LEU A 113 8.96 -22.19 7.82
CA LEU A 113 8.79 -23.21 6.79
C LEU A 113 10.12 -23.64 6.16
N LEU A 114 11.03 -22.69 5.91
CA LEU A 114 12.26 -22.94 5.15
C LEU A 114 13.52 -22.94 6.01
N HIS A 115 13.40 -22.68 7.32
CA HIS A 115 14.53 -22.48 8.22
C HIS A 115 15.50 -21.39 7.76
N ALA A 116 14.99 -20.38 7.04
CA ALA A 116 15.79 -19.28 6.52
C ALA A 116 15.76 -18.10 7.50
N TYR A 117 16.93 -17.77 8.07
CA TYR A 117 17.11 -16.60 8.93
C TYR A 117 17.15 -15.32 8.10
N ILE A 118 16.12 -14.48 8.24
CA ILE A 118 16.10 -13.15 7.62
C ILE A 118 16.88 -12.14 8.48
N ILE A 119 16.83 -12.28 9.82
CA ILE A 119 17.46 -11.38 10.77
C ILE A 119 18.41 -12.17 11.65
N TYR A 120 19.70 -11.82 11.60
CA TYR A 120 20.74 -12.40 12.44
C TYR A 120 20.87 -11.61 13.75
N ALA A 121 19.89 -11.78 14.64
CA ALA A 121 19.91 -11.16 15.96
C ALA A 121 19.16 -12.03 16.99
N PRO A 122 19.53 -12.01 18.27
CA PRO A 122 18.76 -12.67 19.32
C PRO A 122 17.33 -12.13 19.35
N ALA A 123 16.35 -13.02 19.49
CA ALA A 123 14.93 -12.64 19.49
C ALA A 123 14.57 -11.60 20.59
N LEU A 124 15.26 -11.64 21.74
CA LEU A 124 15.11 -10.64 22.79
C LEU A 124 15.57 -9.24 22.34
N MET A 125 16.68 -9.14 21.61
CA MET A 125 17.15 -7.86 21.06
C MET A 125 16.14 -7.31 20.05
N ILE A 126 15.63 -8.17 19.16
CA ILE A 126 14.59 -7.78 18.20
C ILE A 126 13.38 -7.20 18.96
N ALA A 127 12.87 -7.88 19.99
CA ALA A 127 11.73 -7.39 20.78
C ALA A 127 12.03 -6.04 21.45
N LEU A 128 13.22 -5.87 22.04
CA LEU A 128 13.62 -4.64 22.73
C LEU A 128 13.72 -3.42 21.80
N PHE A 129 14.07 -3.59 20.54
CA PHE A 129 14.12 -2.48 19.58
C PHE A 129 12.81 -2.28 18.82
N VAL A 130 12.15 -3.37 18.41
CA VAL A 130 10.95 -3.32 17.58
C VAL A 130 9.73 -2.84 18.37
N LEU A 131 9.52 -3.31 19.60
CA LEU A 131 8.32 -2.96 20.37
C LEU A 131 8.27 -1.46 20.71
N PRO A 132 9.32 -0.83 21.25
CA PRO A 132 9.29 0.62 21.50
C PRO A 132 9.12 1.43 20.22
N HIS A 133 9.75 1.00 19.12
CA HIS A 133 9.59 1.64 17.82
C HIS A 133 8.13 1.57 17.33
N MET A 134 7.49 0.40 17.38
CA MET A 134 6.10 0.21 16.96
C MET A 134 5.13 1.03 17.84
N ILE A 135 5.36 1.07 19.15
CA ILE A 135 4.55 1.86 20.08
C ILE A 135 4.68 3.35 19.73
N HIS A 136 5.90 3.85 19.60
CA HIS A 136 6.14 5.25 19.27
C HIS A 136 5.51 5.63 17.92
N ALA A 137 5.74 4.84 16.87
CA ALA A 137 5.15 5.07 15.55
C ALA A 137 3.62 5.07 15.56
N SER A 138 3.01 4.13 16.29
CA SER A 138 1.55 4.01 16.42
C SER A 138 0.95 5.23 17.17
N LEU A 139 1.59 5.65 18.27
CA LEU A 139 1.16 6.82 19.04
C LEU A 139 1.27 8.12 18.25
N THR A 140 2.38 8.32 17.53
CA THR A 140 2.57 9.49 16.67
C THR A 140 1.50 9.53 15.58
N ASN A 141 1.22 8.40 14.92
CA ASN A 141 0.18 8.32 13.88
C ASN A 141 -1.21 8.62 14.46
N SER A 142 -1.54 8.03 15.60
CA SER A 142 -2.81 8.28 16.30
C SER A 142 -2.98 9.75 16.69
N LYS A 143 -1.91 10.41 17.17
CA LYS A 143 -1.97 11.83 17.56
C LYS A 143 -2.17 12.75 16.36
N ILE A 144 -1.48 12.48 15.24
CA ILE A 144 -1.54 13.34 14.05
C ILE A 144 -2.82 13.10 13.25
N GLN A 145 -3.24 11.84 13.09
CA GLN A 145 -4.28 11.43 12.15
C GLN A 145 -5.55 10.88 12.80
N GLY A 146 -5.58 10.68 14.13
CA GLY A 146 -6.65 9.94 14.82
C GLY A 146 -8.07 10.50 14.65
N LYS A 147 -8.21 11.78 14.28
CA LYS A 147 -9.52 12.39 13.94
C LYS A 147 -10.09 11.90 12.61
N TYR A 148 -9.24 11.43 11.70
CA TYR A 148 -9.60 11.09 10.32
C TYR A 148 -9.30 9.62 9.97
N ARG A 149 -8.36 8.98 10.67
CA ARG A 149 -7.84 7.66 10.32
C ARG A 149 -7.49 6.88 11.58
N HIS A 150 -8.20 5.78 11.81
CA HIS A 150 -7.89 4.84 12.88
C HIS A 150 -6.77 3.88 12.43
N SER A 151 -5.76 3.68 13.28
CA SER A 151 -4.54 2.93 12.96
C SER A 151 -4.84 1.50 12.50
N PHE A 152 -5.72 0.78 13.20
CA PHE A 152 -6.03 -0.62 12.89
C PHE A 152 -6.74 -0.80 11.53
N TRP A 153 -7.76 0.01 11.25
CA TRP A 153 -8.51 -0.05 9.99
C TRP A 153 -7.67 0.30 8.77
N SER A 154 -6.67 1.15 8.95
CA SER A 154 -5.71 1.51 7.90
C SER A 154 -4.84 0.34 7.51
N GLU A 155 -4.37 -0.45 8.49
CA GLU A 155 -3.55 -1.62 8.25
C GLU A 155 -4.31 -2.67 7.41
N ILE A 156 -5.57 -2.92 7.77
CA ILE A 156 -6.46 -3.83 7.02
C ILE A 156 -6.67 -3.31 5.59
N TYR A 157 -7.01 -2.03 5.44
CA TYR A 157 -7.28 -1.42 4.14
C TYR A 157 -6.09 -1.51 3.18
N GLU A 158 -4.90 -1.16 3.66
CA GLU A 158 -3.67 -1.22 2.85
C GLU A 158 -3.28 -2.69 2.57
N THR A 159 -3.50 -3.61 3.51
CA THR A 159 -3.30 -5.06 3.28
C THR A 159 -4.23 -5.60 2.20
N VAL A 160 -5.49 -5.17 2.20
CA VAL A 160 -6.52 -5.47 1.18
C VAL A 160 -6.16 -4.98 -0.22
N LEU A 161 -5.25 -4.02 -0.34
CA LEU A 161 -4.80 -3.49 -1.62
C LEU A 161 -3.42 -4.03 -2.02
N ALA A 162 -2.59 -4.43 -1.05
CA ALA A 162 -1.18 -4.73 -1.24
C ALA A 162 -0.91 -5.70 -2.40
N TRP A 163 -1.62 -6.84 -2.44
CA TRP A 163 -1.47 -7.82 -3.51
C TRP A 163 -1.78 -7.25 -4.89
N TYR A 164 -2.78 -6.39 -4.99
CA TYR A 164 -3.28 -5.85 -6.27
C TYR A 164 -2.43 -4.72 -6.81
N ILE A 165 -1.88 -3.88 -5.93
CA ILE A 165 -1.07 -2.73 -6.33
C ILE A 165 0.39 -3.10 -6.56
N ALA A 166 0.91 -4.16 -5.93
CA ALA A 166 2.32 -4.53 -6.02
C ALA A 166 2.77 -4.89 -7.46
N PRO A 167 2.09 -5.77 -8.22
CA PRO A 167 2.48 -6.06 -9.60
C PRO A 167 2.46 -4.84 -10.55
N PRO A 168 1.37 -4.04 -10.64
CA PRO A 168 1.33 -2.92 -11.58
C PRO A 168 2.33 -1.81 -11.21
N THR A 169 2.60 -1.60 -9.92
CA THR A 169 3.63 -0.64 -9.50
C THR A 169 5.03 -1.13 -9.82
N LEU A 170 5.33 -2.42 -9.62
CA LEU A 170 6.62 -3.01 -10.00
C LEU A 170 6.85 -2.95 -11.52
N VAL A 171 5.83 -3.31 -12.31
CA VAL A 171 5.91 -3.21 -13.77
C VAL A 171 6.13 -1.75 -14.19
N ALA A 172 5.39 -0.79 -13.63
CA ALA A 172 5.57 0.61 -13.96
C ALA A 172 6.95 1.15 -13.55
N LEU A 173 7.53 0.63 -12.46
CA LEU A 173 8.87 1.00 -12.01
C LEU A 173 9.94 0.54 -13.01
N ILE A 174 9.81 -0.67 -13.56
CA ILE A 174 10.78 -1.25 -14.50
C ILE A 174 10.53 -0.74 -15.93
N ASN A 175 9.29 -0.79 -16.40
CA ASN A 175 8.87 -0.38 -17.74
C ASN A 175 7.56 0.44 -17.68
N PRO A 176 7.65 1.78 -17.56
CA PRO A 176 6.50 2.65 -17.35
C PRO A 176 5.49 2.65 -18.51
N HIS A 177 5.91 2.30 -19.73
CA HIS A 177 5.03 2.26 -20.90
C HIS A 177 4.29 0.92 -21.05
N LYS A 178 4.68 -0.11 -20.29
CA LYS A 178 4.11 -1.46 -20.41
C LYS A 178 2.74 -1.56 -19.72
N GLY A 179 1.77 -2.12 -20.45
CA GLY A 179 0.40 -2.41 -19.98
C GLY A 179 -0.65 -1.46 -20.53
N LYS A 180 -1.88 -1.95 -20.75
CA LYS A 180 -3.03 -1.11 -21.12
C LYS A 180 -3.96 -0.98 -19.91
N PHE A 181 -4.53 0.19 -19.71
CA PHE A 181 -5.55 0.40 -18.68
C PHE A 181 -6.92 0.36 -19.35
N ASN A 182 -7.76 -0.62 -18.98
CA ASN A 182 -9.16 -0.62 -19.39
C ASN A 182 -9.96 0.28 -18.44
N VAL A 183 -10.76 1.17 -19.03
CA VAL A 183 -11.67 2.04 -18.30
C VAL A 183 -12.58 1.19 -17.42
N THR A 184 -12.56 1.46 -16.12
CA THR A 184 -13.42 0.77 -15.16
C THR A 184 -14.88 1.13 -15.48
N ALA A 185 -15.74 0.13 -15.71
CA ALA A 185 -17.15 0.38 -15.97
C ALA A 185 -17.74 1.19 -14.82
N LYS A 186 -18.33 2.35 -15.14
CA LYS A 186 -19.11 3.15 -14.20
C LYS A 186 -20.56 2.74 -14.37
N GLY A 187 -21.11 2.01 -13.40
CA GLY A 187 -22.53 1.68 -13.36
C GLY A 187 -22.80 0.18 -13.29
N GLY A 188 -23.60 -0.19 -12.31
CA GLY A 188 -24.18 -1.51 -12.13
C GLY A 188 -24.76 -1.54 -10.72
N LEU A 189 -26.07 -1.31 -10.60
CA LEU A 189 -26.79 -1.47 -9.34
C LEU A 189 -26.57 -2.90 -8.86
N VAL A 190 -25.74 -3.08 -7.84
CA VAL A 190 -25.57 -4.39 -7.20
C VAL A 190 -26.76 -4.59 -6.27
N GLU A 191 -27.85 -5.14 -6.82
CA GLU A 191 -29.09 -5.42 -6.07
C GLU A 191 -28.88 -6.51 -4.99
N GLU A 192 -27.92 -7.41 -5.17
CA GLU A 192 -27.63 -8.49 -4.22
C GLU A 192 -26.17 -8.52 -3.73
N LYS A 193 -25.98 -8.78 -2.44
CA LYS A 193 -24.65 -8.99 -1.83
C LYS A 193 -24.00 -10.26 -2.40
N TYR A 194 -23.06 -10.12 -3.32
CA TYR A 194 -22.26 -11.23 -3.84
C TYR A 194 -20.81 -11.17 -3.34
N VAL A 195 -20.20 -12.35 -3.16
CA VAL A 195 -18.78 -12.47 -2.83
C VAL A 195 -17.97 -12.55 -4.12
N ASP A 196 -17.11 -11.56 -4.36
CA ASP A 196 -16.15 -11.61 -5.46
C ASP A 196 -15.02 -12.59 -5.11
N TRP A 197 -15.22 -13.86 -5.47
CA TRP A 197 -14.28 -14.95 -5.21
C TRP A 197 -12.93 -14.74 -5.92
N VAL A 198 -12.93 -14.14 -7.11
CA VAL A 198 -11.70 -13.86 -7.86
C VAL A 198 -10.82 -12.89 -7.09
N ILE A 199 -11.44 -11.85 -6.51
CA ILE A 199 -10.73 -10.86 -5.69
C ILE A 199 -10.36 -11.38 -4.29
N SER A 200 -10.94 -12.48 -3.87
CA SER A 200 -10.64 -13.07 -2.56
C SER A 200 -9.50 -14.09 -2.61
N ARG A 201 -9.20 -14.68 -3.78
CA ARG A 201 -8.16 -15.73 -3.97
C ARG A 201 -6.80 -15.40 -3.35
N PRO A 202 -6.20 -14.22 -3.60
CA PRO A 202 -4.87 -13.93 -3.03
C PRO A 202 -4.85 -13.91 -1.51
N TYR A 203 -5.95 -13.47 -0.89
CA TYR A 203 -6.07 -13.38 0.57
C TYR A 203 -6.25 -14.75 1.17
N ILE A 204 -7.07 -15.58 0.55
CA ILE A 204 -7.24 -16.99 0.96
C ILE A 204 -5.89 -17.68 0.90
N PHE A 205 -5.13 -17.48 -0.19
CA PHE A 205 -3.77 -18.01 -0.30
C PHE A 205 -2.85 -17.52 0.83
N LEU A 206 -2.81 -16.21 1.12
CA LEU A 206 -1.98 -15.67 2.22
C LEU A 206 -2.42 -16.18 3.61
N VAL A 207 -3.71 -16.36 3.84
CA VAL A 207 -4.25 -16.94 5.07
C VAL A 207 -3.82 -18.39 5.21
N LEU A 208 -4.02 -19.20 4.17
CA LEU A 208 -3.60 -20.62 4.17
C LEU A 208 -2.10 -20.74 4.38
N LEU A 209 -1.31 -19.88 3.73
CA LEU A 209 0.14 -19.87 3.88
C LEU A 209 0.57 -19.50 5.31
N ASN A 210 -0.10 -18.53 5.95
CA ASN A 210 0.17 -18.20 7.36
C ASN A 210 -0.31 -19.31 8.32
N LEU A 211 -1.42 -19.98 8.03
CA LEU A 211 -1.89 -21.14 8.81
C LEU A 211 -0.90 -22.31 8.73
N LEU A 212 -0.32 -22.58 7.56
CA LEU A 212 0.79 -23.53 7.41
C LEU A 212 1.99 -23.11 8.26
N GLY A 213 2.30 -21.80 8.30
CA GLY A 213 3.31 -21.24 9.20
C GLY A 213 3.04 -21.52 10.68
N VAL A 214 1.79 -21.38 11.12
CA VAL A 214 1.39 -21.75 12.50
C VAL A 214 1.63 -23.22 12.75
N ALA A 215 1.17 -24.10 11.87
CA ALA A 215 1.34 -25.55 12.03
C ALA A 215 2.83 -25.94 12.12
N ALA A 216 3.66 -25.39 11.23
CA ALA A 216 5.11 -25.61 11.25
C ALA A 216 5.78 -25.01 12.49
N GLY A 217 5.35 -23.84 12.95
CA GLY A 217 5.87 -23.23 14.17
C GLY A 217 5.50 -24.01 15.44
N VAL A 218 4.28 -24.55 15.52
CA VAL A 218 3.88 -25.44 16.63
C VAL A 218 4.73 -26.71 16.60
N TRP A 219 4.92 -27.33 15.42
CA TRP A 219 5.79 -28.50 15.30
C TRP A 219 7.24 -28.18 15.71
N ARG A 220 7.80 -27.06 15.25
CA ARG A 220 9.15 -26.58 15.64
C ARG A 220 9.28 -26.27 17.12
N TYR A 221 8.22 -25.82 17.77
CA TYR A 221 8.25 -25.56 19.21
C TYR A 221 8.44 -26.85 20.03
N TYR A 222 7.86 -27.96 19.60
CA TYR A 222 7.96 -29.25 20.29
C TYR A 222 9.16 -30.10 19.86
N TYR A 223 9.54 -30.06 18.58
CA TYR A 223 10.54 -30.95 17.99
C TYR A 223 11.81 -30.23 17.50
N GLY A 224 11.84 -28.90 17.57
CA GLY A 224 12.97 -28.09 17.11
C GLY A 224 14.06 -27.90 18.18
N PRO A 225 15.19 -27.29 17.79
CA PRO A 225 16.28 -26.96 18.71
C PRO A 225 15.85 -26.00 19.84
N GLU A 226 16.21 -26.31 21.08
CA GLU A 226 15.81 -25.52 22.26
C GLU A 226 16.31 -24.06 22.20
N ASN A 227 17.47 -23.83 21.58
CA ASN A 227 18.06 -22.50 21.39
C ASN A 227 17.25 -21.60 20.44
N GLU A 228 16.37 -22.18 19.62
CA GLU A 228 15.51 -21.45 18.67
C GLU A 228 14.11 -21.17 19.21
N THR A 229 13.75 -21.72 20.37
CA THR A 229 12.40 -21.64 20.95
C THR A 229 11.86 -20.21 20.98
N LEU A 230 12.68 -19.24 21.40
CA LEU A 230 12.29 -17.84 21.46
C LEU A 230 12.03 -17.23 20.08
N THR A 231 12.83 -17.61 19.07
CA THR A 231 12.66 -17.18 17.68
C THR A 231 11.37 -17.76 17.08
N VAL A 232 11.05 -19.01 17.40
CA VAL A 232 9.79 -19.66 17.02
C VAL A 232 8.61 -18.92 17.64
N ILE A 233 8.66 -18.60 18.95
CA ILE A 233 7.59 -17.87 19.64
C ILE A 233 7.37 -16.48 19.01
N VAL A 234 8.44 -15.70 18.80
CA VAL A 234 8.33 -14.36 18.19
C VAL A 234 7.75 -14.44 16.78
N SER A 235 8.17 -15.44 15.99
CA SER A 235 7.64 -15.66 14.65
C SER A 235 6.16 -16.04 14.68
N LEU A 236 5.74 -16.92 15.61
CA LEU A 236 4.34 -17.31 15.80
C LEU A 236 3.46 -16.11 16.22
N VAL A 237 3.95 -15.25 17.11
CA VAL A 237 3.24 -14.00 17.48
C VAL A 237 3.04 -13.11 16.26
N TRP A 238 4.06 -12.99 15.40
CA TRP A 238 3.95 -12.19 14.17
C TRP A 238 2.98 -12.81 13.16
N VAL A 239 3.02 -14.13 12.97
CA VAL A 239 2.06 -14.85 12.11
C VAL A 239 0.64 -14.70 12.64
N PHE A 240 0.45 -14.76 13.95
CA PHE A 240 -0.86 -14.51 14.56
C PHE A 240 -1.35 -13.10 14.29
N TYR A 241 -0.49 -12.09 14.43
CA TYR A 241 -0.80 -10.71 14.05
C TYR A 241 -1.20 -10.58 12.57
N ASN A 242 -0.45 -11.24 11.66
CA ASN A 242 -0.79 -11.30 10.24
C ASN A 242 -2.18 -11.93 10.01
N LEU A 243 -2.50 -13.03 10.70
CA LEU A 243 -3.80 -13.69 10.62
C LEU A 243 -4.94 -12.81 11.16
N VAL A 244 -4.72 -12.00 12.20
CA VAL A 244 -5.72 -11.03 12.67
C VAL A 244 -6.02 -9.98 11.60
N ILE A 245 -4.98 -9.43 10.97
CA ILE A 245 -5.16 -8.43 9.88
C ILE A 245 -5.88 -9.05 8.68
N LEU A 246 -5.44 -10.24 8.25
CA LEU A 246 -6.04 -10.95 7.11
C LEU A 246 -7.46 -11.43 7.41
N GLY A 247 -7.72 -11.89 8.63
CA GLY A 247 -9.02 -12.39 9.09
C GLY A 247 -10.06 -11.28 9.27
N ALA A 248 -9.65 -10.08 9.70
CA ALA A 248 -10.54 -8.93 9.81
C ALA A 248 -11.16 -8.53 8.45
N ARG A 249 -10.50 -8.86 7.34
CA ARG A 249 -11.06 -8.69 5.98
C ARG A 249 -12.26 -9.59 5.71
N LEU A 250 -12.22 -10.85 6.15
CA LEU A 250 -13.26 -11.86 5.86
C LEU A 250 -14.62 -11.48 6.46
N ARG A 251 -14.66 -10.49 7.37
CA ARG A 251 -15.86 -9.98 8.03
C ARG A 251 -16.53 -8.81 7.30
N PHE A 252 -15.95 -8.26 6.23
CA PHE A 252 -16.66 -7.28 5.38
C PHE A 252 -17.71 -8.01 4.51
N ARG A 253 -18.85 -8.32 5.14
CA ARG A 253 -20.11 -8.80 4.56
C ARG A 253 -21.14 -7.69 4.51
#